data_AF-A0A9D1GZ40-F1
#
_entry.id   AF-A0A9D1GZ40-F1
#
_cell.length_a   1.000
_cell.length_b   1.000
_cell.length_c   1.000
_cell.angle_alpha   90.00
_cell.angle_beta   90.00
_cell.angle_gamma   90.00
#
_symmetry.space_group_name_H-M   'P 1'
#
loop_
_entity.id
_entity.type
_entity.pdbx_description
1 polymer ?
#
loop_
_entity_poly.entity_id
_entity_poly.type
_entity_poly.pdbx_seq_one_letter_code
_entity_poly.pdbx_strand_id
1 'polypeptide(L)'
;MAGAAALASCSSGSTQQPSPSPSTDAGSTDAGAGAGSGDFQPVTIEHALGSAEITSRPERIVTLGQGSTETVIALGVIPVGVEEYAWGADDSGHLPWVREAVEKTGQELPALVKGADTLSAEEIASLEPDLVLAPWSGITQEQYDQLSAVAPTVAYPEKAWTIEWH
;
A
#
# COMPACT_ATOMS: atom_id res chain seq x y z
N MET A 1 -21.30 -61.74 -12.84
CA MET A 1 -22.26 -60.66 -12.52
C MET A 1 -21.73 -59.42 -13.23
N ALA A 2 -22.19 -59.13 -14.46
CA ALA A 2 -23.27 -58.18 -14.74
C ALA A 2 -22.96 -56.79 -14.13
N GLY A 3 -22.80 -55.69 -14.87
CA GLY A 3 -23.44 -55.35 -16.14
C GLY A 3 -22.66 -54.36 -17.01
N ALA A 4 -23.24 -54.19 -18.20
CA ALA A 4 -22.76 -53.45 -19.36
C ALA A 4 -23.59 -52.17 -19.58
N ALA A 5 -23.03 -51.18 -20.28
CA ALA A 5 -23.72 -50.27 -21.22
C ALA A 5 -22.64 -49.34 -21.83
N ALA A 6 -22.15 -49.53 -23.05
CA ALA A 6 -22.75 -49.38 -24.38
C ALA A 6 -22.71 -47.94 -24.95
N LEU A 7 -22.05 -47.86 -26.11
CA LEU A 7 -21.78 -46.73 -27.01
C LEU A 7 -23.02 -46.30 -27.82
N ALA A 8 -23.09 -45.04 -28.25
CA ALA A 8 -23.53 -44.55 -29.58
C ALA A 8 -23.73 -43.02 -29.50
N SER A 9 -23.15 -42.13 -30.31
CA SER A 9 -22.97 -42.04 -31.77
C SER A 9 -24.15 -41.40 -32.52
N CYS A 10 -23.80 -40.37 -33.30
CA CYS A 10 -24.47 -39.81 -34.49
C CYS A 10 -25.79 -39.06 -34.26
N SER A 11 -26.23 -38.15 -35.14
CA SER A 11 -25.67 -37.32 -36.22
C SER A 11 -26.89 -36.61 -36.84
N SER A 12 -26.70 -35.42 -37.40
CA SER A 12 -27.54 -34.83 -38.48
C SER A 12 -28.98 -34.44 -38.10
N GLY A 13 -29.60 -33.37 -38.59
CA GLY A 13 -29.21 -32.35 -39.55
C GLY A 13 -30.41 -31.40 -39.78
N SER A 14 -30.08 -30.14 -40.09
CA SER A 14 -30.83 -29.13 -40.88
C SER A 14 -32.34 -28.92 -40.69
N THR A 15 -32.74 -27.71 -40.25
CA THR A 15 -33.51 -26.78 -41.10
C THR A 15 -33.69 -25.38 -40.48
N GLN A 16 -33.37 -24.37 -41.30
CA GLN A 16 -33.99 -23.04 -41.45
C GLN A 16 -33.68 -21.85 -40.50
N GLN A 17 -33.03 -20.85 -41.11
CA GLN A 17 -32.88 -19.43 -40.72
C GLN A 17 -34.25 -18.70 -40.72
N PRO A 18 -34.40 -17.56 -40.01
CA PRO A 18 -33.98 -16.28 -40.61
C PRO A 18 -33.25 -15.33 -39.62
N SER A 19 -32.45 -14.43 -40.20
CA SER A 19 -31.69 -13.38 -39.52
C SER A 19 -32.58 -12.29 -38.90
N PRO A 20 -32.05 -11.53 -37.94
CA PRO A 20 -31.98 -10.09 -38.15
C PRO A 20 -30.59 -9.48 -37.89
N SER A 21 -30.43 -8.28 -38.45
CA SER A 21 -29.25 -7.44 -38.69
C SER A 21 -28.34 -7.10 -37.49
N PRO A 22 -27.09 -6.64 -37.75
CA PRO A 22 -26.13 -6.28 -36.71
C PRO A 22 -26.42 -4.88 -36.16
N SER A 23 -26.56 -4.78 -34.84
CA SER A 23 -26.45 -3.50 -34.13
C SER A 23 -25.01 -3.31 -33.71
N THR A 24 -24.31 -2.47 -34.48
CA THR A 24 -23.11 -1.77 -34.04
C THR A 24 -23.46 -0.98 -32.79
N ASP A 25 -22.80 -1.28 -31.67
CA ASP A 25 -22.53 -0.27 -30.65
C ASP A 25 -21.03 -0.31 -30.35
N ALA A 26 -20.33 0.58 -31.06
CA ALA A 26 -18.97 0.95 -30.76
C ALA A 26 -19.02 1.89 -29.56
N GLY A 27 -18.50 1.41 -28.43
CA GLY A 27 -18.53 2.20 -27.20
C GLY A 27 -17.80 1.55 -26.05
N SER A 28 -16.71 0.81 -26.29
CA SER A 28 -15.76 0.53 -25.22
C SER A 28 -14.98 1.81 -24.95
N THR A 29 -15.61 2.76 -24.26
CA THR A 29 -14.89 3.78 -23.51
C THR A 29 -14.09 3.06 -22.45
N ASP A 30 -12.79 2.99 -22.74
CA ASP A 30 -11.70 2.93 -21.78
C ASP A 30 -12.06 3.75 -20.54
N ALA A 31 -12.56 3.07 -19.51
CA ALA A 31 -12.68 3.64 -18.19
C ALA A 31 -11.27 3.63 -17.61
N GLY A 32 -10.44 4.55 -18.11
CA GLY A 32 -9.27 5.01 -17.38
C GLY A 32 -9.75 5.32 -15.97
N ALA A 33 -9.23 4.57 -15.01
CA ALA A 33 -9.40 4.85 -13.59
C ALA A 33 -8.68 6.16 -13.31
N GLY A 34 -9.30 7.28 -13.67
CA GLY A 34 -8.94 8.59 -13.17
C GLY A 34 -9.12 8.53 -11.66
N ALA A 35 -8.02 8.63 -10.93
CA ALA A 35 -8.05 8.92 -9.50
C ALA A 35 -9.01 10.10 -9.29
N GLY A 36 -10.11 9.84 -8.59
CA GLY A 36 -11.17 10.83 -8.40
C GLY A 36 -10.58 12.11 -7.84
N SER A 37 -10.73 13.20 -8.60
CA SER A 37 -10.46 14.58 -8.18
C SER A 37 -11.56 15.05 -7.24
N GLY A 38 -11.78 14.32 -6.14
CA GLY A 38 -12.54 14.83 -5.01
C GLY A 38 -11.59 15.56 -4.08
N ASP A 39 -12.01 16.70 -3.55
CA ASP A 39 -11.24 17.43 -2.55
C ASP A 39 -10.93 16.49 -1.37
N PHE A 40 -9.66 16.44 -0.97
CA PHE A 40 -9.23 15.64 0.18
C PHE A 40 -9.97 16.13 1.43
N GLN A 41 -10.58 15.19 2.15
CA GLN A 41 -11.25 15.48 3.42
C GLN A 41 -10.28 15.23 4.57
N PRO A 42 -10.12 16.16 5.51
CA PRO A 42 -9.30 15.94 6.69
C PRO A 42 -9.70 14.65 7.42
N VAL A 43 -8.70 13.88 7.83
CA VAL A 43 -8.88 12.64 8.59
C VAL A 43 -8.11 12.75 9.89
N THR A 44 -8.78 12.43 11.01
CA THR A 44 -8.13 12.25 12.30
C THR A 44 -8.04 10.77 12.61
N ILE A 45 -6.83 10.30 12.94
CA ILE A 45 -6.56 8.92 13.32
C ILE A 45 -6.17 8.92 14.79
N GLU A 46 -6.98 8.26 15.62
CA GLU A 46 -6.65 8.00 17.04
C GLU A 46 -5.82 6.73 17.17
N HIS A 47 -4.88 6.72 18.11
CA HIS A 47 -3.98 5.60 18.38
C HIS A 47 -3.41 5.69 19.80
N ALA A 48 -2.67 4.67 20.25
CA ALA A 48 -2.26 4.51 21.64
C ALA A 48 -1.45 5.69 22.21
N LEU A 49 -0.73 6.42 21.36
CA LEU A 49 0.17 7.52 21.76
C LEU A 49 -0.44 8.92 21.55
N GLY A 50 -1.70 9.02 21.07
CA GLY A 50 -2.34 10.30 20.78
C GLY A 50 -3.27 10.25 19.56
N SER A 51 -3.20 11.29 18.73
CA SER A 51 -3.95 11.38 17.48
C SER A 51 -3.19 12.15 16.42
N ALA A 52 -3.31 11.74 15.16
CA ALA A 52 -2.79 12.47 14.01
C ALA A 52 -3.93 13.09 13.22
N GLU A 53 -3.92 14.41 13.05
CA GLU A 53 -4.81 15.10 12.12
C GLU A 53 -4.09 15.30 10.78
N ILE A 54 -4.66 14.73 9.72
CA ILE A 54 -4.15 14.79 8.36
C ILE A 54 -5.10 15.69 7.57
N THR A 55 -4.68 16.91 7.28
CA THR A 55 -5.54 17.95 6.66
C THR A 55 -5.48 17.97 5.14
N SER A 56 -4.46 17.36 4.55
CA SER A 56 -4.23 17.26 3.10
C SER A 56 -3.73 15.88 2.72
N ARG A 57 -3.83 15.52 1.44
CA ARG A 57 -3.28 14.26 0.93
C ARG A 57 -1.75 14.27 1.15
N PRO A 58 -1.19 13.29 1.89
CA PRO A 58 0.25 13.21 2.08
C PRO A 58 0.98 12.88 0.77
N GLU A 59 2.08 13.58 0.51
CA GLU A 59 2.97 13.40 -0.63
C GLU A 59 4.38 12.98 -0.19
N ARG A 60 4.80 13.34 1.03
CA ARG A 60 6.14 13.09 1.58
C ARG A 60 6.05 12.22 2.83
N ILE A 61 5.91 10.92 2.61
CA ILE A 61 5.67 9.97 3.70
C ILE A 61 6.99 9.35 4.16
N VAL A 62 7.23 9.34 5.47
CA VAL A 62 8.25 8.49 6.11
C VAL A 62 7.55 7.30 6.76
N THR A 63 8.06 6.10 6.49
CA THR A 63 7.49 4.86 7.02
C THR A 63 8.42 4.24 8.06
N LEU A 64 7.85 3.98 9.24
CA LEU A 64 8.52 3.30 10.34
C LEU A 64 7.80 1.99 10.67
N GLY A 65 8.53 1.11 11.34
CA GLY A 65 8.08 -0.23 11.68
C GLY A 65 7.97 -1.13 10.45
N GLN A 66 7.11 -2.15 10.60
CA GLN A 66 7.02 -3.24 9.65
C GLN A 66 5.76 -3.11 8.78
N GLY A 67 5.87 -3.36 7.47
CA GLY A 67 4.75 -3.40 6.53
C GLY A 67 4.22 -2.03 6.06
N SER A 68 4.54 -0.94 6.76
CA SER A 68 4.11 0.42 6.39
C SER A 68 4.63 0.82 5.01
N THR A 69 5.90 0.53 4.72
CA THR A 69 6.56 0.84 3.44
C THR A 69 5.84 0.18 2.27
N GLU A 70 5.59 -1.13 2.37
CA GLU A 70 4.93 -1.91 1.34
C GLU A 70 3.49 -1.44 1.11
N THR A 71 2.79 -1.08 2.20
CA THR A 71 1.42 -0.55 2.11
C THR A 71 1.38 0.76 1.33
N VAL A 72 2.28 1.70 1.64
CA VAL A 72 2.34 3.00 0.97
C VAL A 72 2.70 2.85 -0.51
N ILE A 73 3.67 1.97 -0.83
CA ILE A 73 4.04 1.64 -2.22
C ILE A 73 2.87 0.99 -2.98
N ALA A 74 2.14 0.07 -2.35
CA ALA A 74 0.98 -0.57 -2.95
C ALA A 74 -0.16 0.42 -3.25
N LEU A 75 -0.25 1.52 -2.49
CA LEU A 75 -1.18 2.63 -2.72
C LEU A 75 -0.69 3.63 -3.78
N GLY A 76 0.49 3.37 -4.39
CA GLY A 76 1.03 4.15 -5.49
C GLY A 76 1.91 5.33 -5.09
N VAL A 77 2.32 5.42 -3.82
CA VAL A 77 3.21 6.47 -3.32
C VAL A 77 4.56 5.85 -2.94
N ILE A 78 5.67 6.43 -3.37
CA ILE A 78 7.00 6.00 -2.91
C ILE A 78 7.39 6.87 -1.71
N PRO A 79 7.68 6.28 -0.53
CA PRO A 79 8.11 7.05 0.65
C PRO A 79 9.38 7.85 0.37
N VAL A 80 9.54 9.00 1.04
CA VAL A 80 10.79 9.77 1.01
C VAL A 80 11.85 9.18 1.95
N GLY A 81 11.40 8.42 2.96
CA GLY A 81 12.26 7.69 3.87
C GLY A 81 11.61 6.40 4.37
N VAL A 82 12.41 5.35 4.53
CA VAL A 82 11.99 4.04 5.03
C VAL A 82 12.93 3.59 6.14
N GLU A 83 12.39 2.99 7.19
CA GLU A 83 13.19 2.40 8.26
C GLU A 83 14.15 1.32 7.71
N GLU A 84 15.41 1.35 8.13
CA GLU A 84 16.41 0.35 7.79
C GLU A 84 16.10 -1.01 8.43
N TYR A 85 16.39 -2.10 7.70
CA TYR A 85 16.17 -3.46 8.19
C TYR A 85 17.51 -4.16 8.43
N ALA A 86 17.79 -4.49 9.68
CA ALA A 86 19.01 -5.23 10.05
C ALA A 86 19.06 -6.65 9.47
N TRP A 87 17.89 -7.22 9.12
CA TRP A 87 17.76 -8.57 8.58
C TRP A 87 16.87 -8.55 7.33
N GLY A 88 17.32 -9.21 6.27
CA GLY A 88 16.55 -9.37 5.03
C GLY A 88 16.75 -8.26 4.00
N ALA A 89 17.43 -7.17 4.35
CA ALA A 89 17.87 -6.18 3.38
C ALA A 89 18.96 -6.75 2.45
N ASP A 90 18.99 -6.27 1.21
CA ASP A 90 20.07 -6.53 0.26
C ASP A 90 21.22 -5.50 0.39
N ASP A 91 22.17 -5.52 -0.54
CA ASP A 91 23.35 -4.65 -0.53
C ASP A 91 23.01 -3.15 -0.56
N SER A 92 21.79 -2.78 -0.96
CA SER A 92 21.30 -1.40 -0.95
C SER A 92 20.73 -0.96 0.41
N GLY A 93 20.64 -1.88 1.38
CA GLY A 93 19.99 -1.65 2.68
C GLY A 93 18.46 -1.72 2.63
N HIS A 94 17.87 -2.02 1.47
CA HIS A 94 16.43 -2.17 1.28
C HIS A 94 16.02 -3.63 1.22
N LEU A 95 14.78 -3.93 1.62
CA LEU A 95 14.19 -5.24 1.38
C LEU A 95 14.09 -5.49 -0.14
N PRO A 96 14.44 -6.69 -0.65
CA PRO A 96 14.49 -6.96 -2.09
C PRO A 96 13.18 -6.63 -2.82
N TRP A 97 12.03 -6.91 -2.20
CA TRP A 97 10.71 -6.62 -2.78
C TRP A 97 10.37 -5.13 -2.77
N VAL A 98 10.84 -4.36 -1.78
CA VAL A 98 10.69 -2.90 -1.75
C VAL A 98 11.50 -2.29 -2.89
N ARG A 99 12.77 -2.69 -3.03
CA ARG A 99 13.62 -2.21 -4.12
C ARG A 99 13.02 -2.54 -5.48
N GLU A 100 12.61 -3.79 -5.70
CA GLU A 100 12.00 -4.21 -6.96
C GLU A 100 10.72 -3.42 -7.27
N ALA A 101 9.89 -3.15 -6.25
CA ALA A 101 8.67 -2.37 -6.44
C ALA A 101 8.97 -0.91 -6.82
N VAL A 102 9.95 -0.27 -6.18
CA VAL A 102 10.35 1.12 -6.50
C VAL A 102 10.95 1.19 -7.91
N GLU A 103 11.87 0.28 -8.26
CA GLU A 103 12.52 0.22 -9.57
C GLU A 103 11.51 0.09 -10.71
N LYS A 104 10.43 -0.68 -10.53
CA LYS A 104 9.33 -0.80 -11.51
C LYS A 104 8.61 0.52 -11.79
N THR A 105 8.63 1.46 -10.86
CA THR A 105 8.04 2.79 -11.05
C THR A 105 8.98 3.77 -11.76
N GLY A 106 10.27 3.43 -11.88
CA GLY A 106 11.31 4.31 -12.42
C GLY A 106 11.72 5.46 -11.49
N GLN A 107 11.31 5.43 -10.23
CA GLN A 107 11.68 6.41 -9.21
C GLN A 107 12.96 6.00 -8.47
N GLU A 108 13.56 6.94 -7.75
CA GLU A 108 14.72 6.69 -6.90
C GLU A 108 14.34 5.92 -5.63
N LEU A 109 15.30 5.17 -5.08
CA LEU A 109 15.10 4.49 -3.82
C LEU A 109 14.92 5.50 -2.67
N PRO A 110 14.00 5.23 -1.73
CA PRO A 110 13.84 6.06 -0.54
C PRO A 110 15.14 6.19 0.27
N ALA A 111 15.27 7.27 1.04
CA ALA A 111 16.34 7.35 2.03
C ALA A 111 16.14 6.28 3.11
N LEU A 112 17.22 5.69 3.60
CA LEU A 112 17.17 4.83 4.78
C LEU A 112 17.21 5.72 6.03
N VAL A 113 16.29 5.49 6.95
CA VAL A 113 16.27 6.15 8.26
C VAL A 113 16.41 5.13 9.37
N LYS A 114 16.97 5.56 10.50
CA LYS A 114 17.02 4.74 11.71
C LYS A 114 15.66 4.69 12.39
N GLY A 115 15.30 3.50 12.86
CA GLY A 115 14.09 3.28 13.66
C GLY A 115 14.38 2.58 14.99
N ALA A 116 13.32 2.09 15.63
CA ALA A 116 13.37 1.44 16.94
C ALA A 116 14.23 2.21 17.97
N ASP A 117 15.22 1.56 18.58
CA ASP A 117 16.05 2.14 19.65
C ASP A 117 17.04 3.20 19.15
N THR A 118 17.29 3.28 17.85
CA THR A 118 18.27 4.21 17.24
C THR A 118 17.60 5.34 16.44
N LEU A 119 16.28 5.50 16.58
CA LEU A 119 15.50 6.50 15.88
C LEU A 119 16.06 7.92 16.05
N SER A 120 16.12 8.65 14.94
CA SER A 120 16.57 10.05 14.90
C SER A 120 15.49 10.93 14.28
N ALA A 121 14.81 11.72 15.11
CA ALA A 121 13.80 12.67 14.63
C ALA A 121 14.43 13.79 13.76
N GLU A 122 15.69 14.15 13.99
CA GLU A 122 16.43 15.13 13.18
C GLU A 122 16.68 14.61 11.76
N GLU A 123 17.06 13.33 11.64
CA GLU A 123 17.25 12.68 10.35
C GLU A 123 15.94 12.62 9.57
N ILE A 124 14.84 12.26 10.24
CA ILE A 124 13.49 12.25 9.66
C ILE A 124 13.06 13.67 9.27
N ALA A 125 13.32 14.69 10.10
CA ALA A 125 12.99 16.08 9.80
C ALA A 125 13.73 16.61 8.56
N SER A 126 14.96 16.16 8.32
CA SER A 126 15.73 16.54 7.13
C SER A 126 15.11 16.08 5.81
N LEU A 127 14.24 15.07 5.87
CA LEU A 127 13.47 14.58 4.72
C LEU A 127 12.19 15.39 4.48
N GLU A 128 11.89 16.38 5.33
CA GLU A 128 10.70 17.24 5.24
C GLU A 128 9.41 16.44 5.01
N PRO A 129 9.07 15.46 5.87
CA PRO A 129 7.87 14.66 5.69
C PRO A 129 6.61 15.46 6.02
N ASP A 130 5.50 15.11 5.37
CA ASP A 130 4.16 15.59 5.71
C ASP A 130 3.31 14.53 6.45
N LEU A 131 3.83 13.31 6.57
CA LEU A 131 3.26 12.23 7.37
C LEU A 131 4.37 11.25 7.82
N VAL A 132 4.32 10.83 9.08
CA VAL A 132 5.06 9.66 9.59
C VAL A 132 4.07 8.54 9.87
N LEU A 133 4.28 7.38 9.24
CA LEU A 133 3.37 6.22 9.33
C LEU A 133 4.06 5.06 10.06
N ALA A 134 3.59 4.75 11.26
CA ALA A 134 4.16 3.73 12.16
C ALA A 134 3.11 2.81 12.86
N PRO A 135 2.05 2.33 12.17
CA PRO A 135 0.94 1.58 12.79
C PRO A 135 1.35 0.21 13.34
N TRP A 136 2.40 -0.41 12.83
CA TRP A 136 2.97 -1.64 13.38
C TRP A 136 4.44 -1.42 13.70
N SER A 137 4.67 -0.78 14.85
CA SER A 137 5.98 -0.34 15.30
C SER A 137 6.15 -0.50 16.81
N GLY A 138 7.34 -0.16 17.30
CA GLY A 138 7.70 -0.12 18.71
C GLY A 138 8.01 1.28 19.25
N ILE A 139 7.59 2.35 18.56
CA ILE A 139 7.95 3.72 18.97
C ILE A 139 7.45 4.03 20.39
N THR A 140 8.27 4.72 21.17
CA THR A 140 7.92 5.14 22.53
C THR A 140 7.14 6.45 22.51
N GLN A 141 6.51 6.83 23.64
CA GLN A 141 5.85 8.14 23.76
C GLN A 141 6.82 9.30 23.50
N GLU A 142 8.05 9.20 24.04
CA GLU A 142 9.07 10.25 23.84
C GLU A 142 9.45 10.40 22.36
N GLN A 143 9.63 9.28 21.64
CA GLN A 143 9.89 9.30 20.21
C GLN A 143 8.69 9.84 19.43
N TYR A 144 7.48 9.43 19.79
CA TYR A 144 6.26 9.95 19.19
C TYR A 144 6.12 11.47 19.35
N ASP A 145 6.43 12.01 20.54
CA ASP A 145 6.35 13.46 20.79
C ASP A 145 7.36 14.22 19.91
N GLN A 146 8.56 13.66 19.72
CA GLN A 146 9.58 14.23 18.82
C GLN A 146 9.15 14.16 17.35
N LEU A 147 8.62 13.02 16.89
CA LEU A 147 8.13 12.85 15.51
C LEU A 147 6.93 13.74 15.22
N SER A 148 6.01 13.88 16.18
CA SER A 148 4.81 14.71 16.06
C SER A 148 5.13 16.21 15.98
N ALA A 149 6.30 16.62 16.46
CA ALA A 149 6.82 17.98 16.26
C ALA A 149 7.34 18.22 14.83
N VAL A 150 7.63 17.15 14.08
CA VAL A 150 8.07 17.19 12.68
C VAL A 150 6.88 17.15 11.73
N ALA A 151 6.00 16.16 11.89
CA ALA A 151 4.83 15.95 11.04
C ALA A 151 3.75 15.15 11.77
N PRO A 152 2.48 15.17 11.31
CA PRO A 152 1.45 14.24 11.79
C PRO A 152 2.00 12.81 11.81
N THR A 153 1.91 12.15 12.96
CA THR A 153 2.52 10.83 13.18
C THR A 153 1.45 9.84 13.58
N VAL A 154 1.24 8.78 12.79
CA VAL A 154 0.27 7.72 13.10
C VAL A 154 1.01 6.56 13.78
N ALA A 155 0.75 6.33 15.06
CA ALA A 155 1.33 5.23 15.84
C ALA A 155 0.45 3.95 15.81
N TYR A 156 0.88 2.93 16.55
CA TYR A 156 0.12 1.70 16.74
C TYR A 156 -1.21 1.94 17.49
N PRO A 157 -2.28 1.18 17.15
CA PRO A 157 -3.63 1.47 17.64
C PRO A 157 -3.77 1.30 19.15
N GLU A 158 -3.27 0.20 19.72
CA GLU A 158 -3.40 -0.10 21.15
C GLU A 158 -2.07 -0.45 21.82
N LYS A 159 -1.30 -1.37 21.22
CA LYS A 159 -0.03 -1.87 21.79
C LYS A 159 1.04 -1.96 20.71
N ALA A 160 2.28 -1.69 21.14
CA ALA A 160 3.45 -1.88 20.30
C ALA A 160 3.49 -3.30 19.71
N TRP A 161 3.92 -3.40 18.45
CA TRP A 161 4.07 -4.65 17.70
C TRP A 161 2.82 -5.55 17.65
N THR A 162 1.63 -5.00 17.88
CA THR A 162 0.37 -5.75 17.91
C THR A 162 -0.59 -5.26 16.83
N ILE A 163 -1.16 -6.17 16.06
CA ILE A 163 -2.31 -5.94 15.20
C ILE A 163 -3.38 -6.95 15.61
N GLU A 164 -4.52 -6.46 16.10
CA GLU A 164 -5.67 -7.31 16.41
C GLU A 164 -6.61 -7.36 15.22
N TRP A 165 -7.03 -8.58 14.84
CA TRP A 165 -7.99 -8.81 13.79
C TRP A 165 -9.33 -9.16 14.44
N HIS A 166 -10.32 -8.28 14.28
CA HIS A 166 -11.68 -8.41 14.81
C HIS A 166 -12.69 -8.58 13.68
#